data_AF-A0A392MK21-F1
#
_entry.id   AF-A0A392MK21-F1
#
_cell.length_a   1.000
_cell.length_b   1.000
_cell.length_c   1.000
_cell.angle_alpha   90.00
_cell.angle_beta   90.00
_cell.angle_gamma   90.00
#
_symmetry.space_group_name_H-M   'P 1'
#
loop_
_entity.id
_entity.type
_entity.pdbx_description
1 polymer ?
#
loop_
_entity_poly.entity_id
_entity_poly.type
_entity_poly.pdbx_seq_one_letter_code
_entity_poly.pdbx_strand_id
1 'polypeptide(L)'
;MCPLRVNDQYLGNIMLKINAKLGGLNSLLGVESTPSLPIVSKAPTLILGMDVSHGSPGQTDIPSIAAVVSSRQWPLISKYRACVRTQSAKVEMIDNLFKKVSDTEDEGIMRELLLDFYNSSGKRKPDNIIIF
;
A
#
# COMPACT_ATOMS: atom_id res chain seq x y z
N MET A 1 17.29 17.27 -14.07
CA MET A 1 17.04 18.71 -13.83
C MET A 1 17.32 18.99 -12.35
N CYS A 2 18.24 19.91 -12.01
CA CYS A 2 18.52 20.23 -10.61
C CYS A 2 17.50 21.25 -10.06
N PRO A 3 17.24 21.31 -8.75
CA PRO A 3 16.26 22.23 -8.18
C PRO A 3 16.76 23.67 -8.30
N LEU A 4 15.97 24.55 -8.91
CA LEU A 4 16.32 25.96 -9.13
C LEU A 4 16.21 26.81 -7.84
N ARG A 5 15.51 26.31 -6.82
CA ARG A 5 15.40 26.93 -5.48
C ARG A 5 15.46 25.85 -4.41
N VAL A 6 16.51 25.89 -3.60
CA VAL A 6 16.65 25.10 -2.38
C VAL A 6 16.41 26.03 -1.19
N ASN A 7 15.29 25.81 -0.48
CA ASN A 7 14.93 26.55 0.73
C ASN A 7 14.50 25.57 1.83
N ASP A 8 14.25 26.07 3.05
CA ASP A 8 13.91 25.21 4.20
C ASP A 8 12.67 24.36 3.98
N GLN A 9 11.63 24.92 3.34
CA GLN A 9 10.43 24.17 2.99
C GLN A 9 10.72 23.01 2.03
N TYR A 10 11.57 23.26 1.02
CA TYR A 10 11.98 22.23 0.05
C TYR A 10 12.78 21.12 0.74
N LEU A 11 13.76 21.49 1.57
CA LEU A 11 14.56 20.54 2.34
C LEU A 11 13.67 19.74 3.32
N GLY A 12 12.72 20.39 3.99
CA GLY A 12 11.74 19.74 4.86
C GLY A 12 10.93 18.67 4.12
N ASN A 13 10.39 19.00 2.94
CA ASN A 13 9.64 18.05 2.12
C ASN A 13 10.48 16.86 1.64
N ILE A 14 11.77 17.07 1.36
CA ILE A 14 12.70 15.98 1.07
C ILE A 14 12.88 15.09 2.31
N MET A 15 13.13 15.69 3.48
CA MET A 15 13.34 14.94 4.72
C MET A 15 12.14 14.08 5.08
N LEU A 16 10.90 14.54 4.81
CA LEU A 16 9.70 13.72 4.97
C LEU A 16 9.74 12.45 4.11
N LYS A 17 10.22 12.55 2.87
CA LYS A 17 10.34 11.40 1.95
C LYS A 17 11.48 10.47 2.36
N ILE A 18 12.61 11.03 2.77
CA ILE A 18 13.77 10.25 3.25
C ILE A 18 13.38 9.46 4.49
N ASN A 19 12.76 10.11 5.49
CA ASN A 19 12.33 9.45 6.72
C ASN A 19 11.38 8.29 6.44
N ALA A 20 10.38 8.49 5.57
CA ALA A 20 9.45 7.43 5.16
C ALA A 20 10.17 6.26 4.47
N LYS A 21 11.15 6.53 3.58
CA LYS A 21 11.93 5.48 2.89
C LYS A 21 12.85 4.70 3.82
N LEU A 22 13.34 5.32 4.89
CA LEU A 22 14.12 4.67 5.93
C LEU A 22 13.25 3.96 6.98
N GLY A 23 11.92 3.91 6.78
CA GLY A 23 10.98 3.21 7.66
C GLY A 23 10.51 4.01 8.88
N GLY A 24 10.89 5.29 8.96
CA GLY A 24 10.46 6.23 9.98
C GLY A 24 9.01 6.69 9.81
N LEU A 25 8.47 7.29 10.87
CA LEU A 25 7.13 7.88 10.90
C LEU A 25 7.26 9.41 10.97
N ASN A 26 6.58 10.12 10.07
CA ASN A 26 6.57 11.59 10.06
C ASN A 26 5.54 12.15 11.04
N SER A 27 4.36 11.53 11.09
CA SER A 27 3.24 11.97 11.92
C SER A 27 2.35 10.76 12.21
N LEU A 28 1.59 10.86 13.30
CA LEU A 28 0.56 9.90 13.70
C LEU A 28 -0.70 10.69 14.05
N LEU A 29 -1.88 10.12 13.79
CA LEU A 29 -3.11 10.71 14.31
C LEU A 29 -3.14 10.55 15.82
N GLY A 30 -3.60 11.58 16.55
CA GLY A 30 -3.72 11.50 18.01
C GLY A 30 -4.57 10.32 18.50
N VAL A 31 -5.56 9.92 17.68
CA VAL A 31 -6.43 8.75 17.93
C VAL A 31 -5.72 7.40 17.75
N GLU A 32 -4.60 7.34 17.02
CA GLU A 32 -3.76 6.13 16.94
C GLU A 32 -2.99 5.89 18.25
N SER A 33 -2.71 6.95 19.02
CA SER A 33 -2.04 6.84 20.32
C SER A 33 -2.92 6.24 21.41
N THR A 34 -4.25 6.41 21.32
CA THR A 34 -5.25 5.90 22.28
C THR A 34 -6.14 4.80 21.70
N PRO A 35 -5.62 4.02 20.74
CA PRO A 35 -6.34 3.20 19.75
C PRO A 35 -7.86 3.40 19.70
N SER A 36 -8.28 4.62 19.33
CA SER A 36 -9.67 5.07 19.41
C SER A 36 -10.35 5.23 18.05
N LEU A 37 -9.70 4.80 16.96
CA LEU A 37 -10.31 4.82 15.63
C LEU A 37 -11.50 3.84 15.59
N PRO A 38 -12.71 4.32 15.25
CA PRO A 38 -13.86 3.46 15.05
C PRO A 38 -13.55 2.38 14.02
N ILE A 39 -14.03 1.15 14.27
CA ILE A 39 -13.82 -0.04 13.44
C ILE A 39 -12.37 -0.52 13.45
N VAL A 40 -11.43 0.31 12.98
CA VAL A 40 -10.04 -0.07 12.75
C VAL A 40 -9.33 -0.44 14.05
N SER A 41 -9.47 0.29 15.14
CA SER A 41 -8.77 -0.04 16.39
C SER A 41 -9.44 -1.14 17.21
N LYS A 42 -10.71 -1.48 16.92
CA LYS A 42 -11.49 -2.45 17.71
C LYS A 42 -11.16 -3.91 17.37
N ALA A 43 -10.81 -4.18 16.11
CA ALA A 43 -10.43 -5.49 15.62
C ALA A 43 -9.33 -5.35 14.56
N PRO A 44 -8.43 -6.34 14.42
CA PRO A 44 -7.45 -6.40 13.33
C PRO A 44 -8.07 -6.04 11.98
N THR A 45 -7.70 -4.88 11.45
CA THR A 45 -8.30 -4.35 10.23
C THR A 45 -7.21 -4.02 9.22
N LEU A 46 -7.31 -4.63 8.04
CA LEU A 46 -6.44 -4.38 6.90
C LEU A 46 -7.05 -3.28 6.04
N ILE A 47 -6.27 -2.25 5.70
CA ILE A 47 -6.69 -1.19 4.78
C ILE A 47 -5.90 -1.36 3.49
N LEU A 48 -6.62 -1.44 2.37
CA LEU A 48 -6.07 -1.59 1.04
C LEU A 48 -6.39 -0.36 0.20
N GLY A 49 -5.45 0.01 -0.66
CA GLY A 49 -5.70 0.94 -1.77
C GLY A 49 -5.18 0.31 -3.06
N MET A 50 -5.94 0.43 -4.15
CA MET A 50 -5.55 -0.16 -5.43
C MET A 50 -5.76 0.81 -6.58
N ASP A 51 -4.83 0.79 -7.52
CA ASP A 51 -4.87 1.63 -8.72
C ASP A 51 -4.22 0.92 -9.91
N VAL A 52 -4.67 1.29 -11.11
CA VAL A 52 -4.06 0.87 -12.37
C VAL A 52 -3.68 2.09 -13.18
N SER A 53 -2.41 2.17 -13.55
CA SER A 53 -1.89 3.22 -14.42
C SER A 53 -1.64 2.69 -15.83
N HIS A 54 -2.05 3.47 -16.84
CA HIS A 54 -1.87 3.16 -18.26
C HIS A 54 -0.80 4.03 -18.91
N GLY A 55 -0.34 3.61 -20.10
CA GLY A 55 0.49 4.44 -20.98
C GLY A 55 -0.20 5.75 -21.35
N SER A 56 0.59 6.75 -21.76
CA SER A 56 0.05 8.05 -22.18
C SER A 56 -0.90 7.91 -23.38
N PRO A 57 -1.83 8.85 -23.60
CA PRO A 57 -2.71 8.82 -24.77
C PRO A 57 -1.91 8.62 -26.08
N GLY A 58 -2.33 7.65 -26.89
CA GLY A 58 -1.64 7.26 -28.13
C GLY A 58 -0.62 6.13 -27.98
N GLN A 59 -0.21 5.76 -26.76
CA GLN A 59 0.65 4.61 -26.51
C GLN A 59 -0.20 3.36 -26.24
N THR A 60 -0.58 2.64 -27.29
CA THR A 60 -1.49 1.48 -27.18
C THR A 60 -0.84 0.22 -26.64
N ASP A 61 0.48 0.09 -26.80
CA ASP A 61 1.19 -1.17 -26.60
C ASP A 61 1.98 -1.20 -25.28
N ILE A 62 1.90 -0.13 -24.48
CA ILE A 62 2.55 -0.06 -23.18
C ILE A 62 1.73 -0.86 -22.17
N PRO A 63 2.35 -1.81 -21.44
CA PRO A 63 1.66 -2.58 -20.42
C PRO A 63 1.13 -1.67 -19.31
N SER A 64 -0.03 -2.02 -18.77
CA SER A 64 -0.57 -1.32 -17.60
C SER A 64 0.19 -1.77 -16.35
N ILE A 65 0.23 -0.89 -15.35
CA ILE A 65 0.84 -1.18 -14.05
C ILE A 65 -0.27 -1.18 -13.01
N ALA A 66 -0.53 -2.33 -12.40
CA ALA A 66 -1.39 -2.45 -11.25
C ALA A 66 -0.56 -2.34 -9.96
N ALA A 67 -1.01 -1.49 -9.04
CA ALA A 67 -0.41 -1.30 -7.73
C ALA A 67 -1.47 -1.50 -6.65
N VAL A 68 -1.17 -2.34 -5.66
CA VAL A 68 -1.98 -2.50 -4.46
C VAL A 68 -1.11 -2.21 -3.26
N VAL A 69 -1.59 -1.36 -2.36
CA VAL A 69 -0.95 -1.05 -1.09
C VAL A 69 -1.75 -1.63 0.06
N SER A 70 -1.07 -2.04 1.13
CA SER A 70 -1.72 -2.50 2.36
C SER A 70 -1.14 -1.85 3.61
N SER A 71 -2.02 -1.54 4.56
CA SER A 71 -1.61 -1.10 5.90
C SER A 71 -0.86 -2.22 6.63
N ARG A 72 -0.02 -1.80 7.58
CA ARG A 72 0.85 -2.68 8.38
C ARG A 72 0.92 -2.18 9.82
N GLN A 73 1.39 -3.05 10.71
CA GLN A 73 1.62 -2.69 12.12
C GLN A 73 0.35 -2.22 12.84
N TRP A 74 -0.80 -2.81 12.49
CA TRP A 74 -2.04 -2.67 13.25
C TRP A 74 -1.77 -2.77 14.77
N PRO A 75 -2.31 -1.86 15.61
CA PRO A 75 -3.42 -0.95 15.33
C PRO A 75 -3.07 0.38 14.64
N LEU A 76 -1.81 0.62 14.29
CA LEU A 76 -1.43 1.82 13.55
C LEU A 76 -1.89 1.73 12.09
N ILE A 77 -2.21 2.88 11.50
CA ILE A 77 -2.63 3.00 10.09
C ILE A 77 -1.66 3.82 9.24
N SER A 78 -0.54 4.24 9.83
CA SER A 78 0.40 5.19 9.20
C SER A 78 1.53 4.55 8.39
N LYS A 79 1.56 3.21 8.26
CA LYS A 79 2.55 2.51 7.43
C LYS A 79 1.90 1.59 6.43
N TYR A 80 2.42 1.65 5.20
CA TYR A 80 1.95 0.85 4.08
C TYR A 80 3.10 0.13 3.38
N ARG A 81 2.79 -1.00 2.76
CA ARG A 81 3.65 -1.69 1.79
C ARG A 81 2.92 -1.75 0.46
N ALA A 82 3.66 -1.58 -0.62
CA ALA A 82 3.15 -1.72 -1.98
C ALA A 82 3.53 -3.07 -2.59
N CYS A 83 2.65 -3.61 -3.40
CA CYS A 83 2.91 -4.71 -4.32
C CYS A 83 2.47 -4.26 -5.72
N VAL A 84 3.34 -4.48 -6.71
CA VAL A 84 3.16 -3.97 -8.07
C VAL A 84 3.29 -5.12 -9.06
N ARG A 85 2.43 -5.15 -10.09
CA ARG A 85 2.48 -6.11 -11.19
C ARG A 85 2.22 -5.40 -12.51
N THR A 86 2.87 -5.86 -13.57
CA THR A 86 2.52 -5.48 -14.94
C THR A 86 1.37 -6.36 -15.43
N GLN A 87 0.52 -5.79 -16.28
CA GLN A 87 -0.56 -6.49 -16.93
C GLN A 87 -0.76 -5.97 -18.35
N SER A 88 -1.66 -6.61 -19.10
CA SER A 88 -1.95 -6.23 -20.48
C SER A 88 -2.34 -4.75 -20.60
N ALA A 89 -2.03 -4.16 -21.75
CA ALA A 89 -2.29 -2.75 -22.02
C ALA A 89 -3.78 -2.43 -21.88
N LYS A 90 -4.10 -1.31 -21.22
CA LYS A 90 -5.46 -0.78 -21.02
C LYS A 90 -6.44 -1.75 -20.32
N VAL A 91 -5.93 -2.68 -19.53
CA VAL A 91 -6.75 -3.53 -18.66
C VAL A 91 -6.89 -2.85 -17.31
N GLU A 92 -8.11 -2.54 -16.90
CA GLU A 92 -8.42 -1.91 -15.60
C GLU A 92 -8.55 -2.95 -14.46
N MET A 93 -9.00 -4.17 -14.78
CA MET A 93 -9.10 -5.25 -13.79
C MET A 93 -7.71 -5.75 -13.41
N ILE A 94 -7.42 -5.89 -12.12
CA ILE A 94 -6.11 -6.34 -11.66
C ILE A 94 -6.00 -7.87 -11.81
N ASP A 95 -5.37 -8.32 -12.89
CA ASP A 95 -5.27 -9.75 -13.26
C ASP A 95 -4.62 -10.61 -12.16
N ASN A 96 -3.60 -10.06 -11.49
CA ASN A 96 -2.81 -10.78 -10.49
C ASN A 96 -3.25 -10.48 -9.04
N LEU A 97 -4.46 -9.93 -8.82
CA LEU A 97 -4.96 -9.68 -7.47
C LEU A 97 -5.08 -11.00 -6.70
N PHE A 98 -5.61 -12.02 -7.36
CA PHE A 98 -5.62 -13.42 -6.97
C PHE A 98 -5.05 -14.25 -8.12
N LYS A 99 -4.07 -15.11 -7.84
CA LYS A 99 -3.39 -15.93 -8.85
C LYS A 99 -3.31 -17.37 -8.33
N LYS A 100 -4.33 -18.16 -8.66
CA LYS A 100 -4.39 -19.59 -8.32
C LYS A 100 -3.23 -20.34 -8.99
N VAL A 101 -2.42 -21.03 -8.18
CA VAL A 101 -1.33 -21.91 -8.67
C VAL A 101 -1.71 -23.38 -8.51
N SER A 102 -2.46 -23.71 -7.46
CA SER A 102 -3.05 -25.03 -7.22
C SER A 102 -4.41 -24.87 -6.54
N ASP A 103 -5.10 -25.98 -6.23
CA ASP A 103 -6.38 -25.92 -5.51
C ASP A 103 -6.27 -25.31 -4.11
N THR A 104 -5.06 -25.24 -3.54
CA THR A 104 -4.80 -24.75 -2.19
C THR A 104 -3.86 -23.55 -2.12
N GLU A 105 -3.27 -23.16 -3.26
CA GLU A 105 -2.23 -22.12 -3.30
C GLU A 105 -2.62 -20.96 -4.22
N ASP A 106 -2.34 -19.77 -3.68
CA ASP A 106 -2.45 -18.48 -4.34
C ASP A 106 -1.05 -17.86 -4.35
N GLU A 107 -0.68 -17.19 -5.43
CA GLU A 107 0.53 -16.36 -5.51
C GLU A 107 0.19 -14.91 -5.89
N GLY A 108 -1.08 -14.54 -5.74
CA GLY A 108 -1.60 -13.22 -6.02
C GLY A 108 -1.13 -12.18 -5.02
N ILE A 109 -1.37 -10.92 -5.39
CA ILE A 109 -1.03 -9.76 -4.57
C ILE A 109 -1.70 -9.84 -3.19
N MET A 110 -2.96 -10.31 -3.12
CA MET A 110 -3.69 -10.40 -1.86
C MET A 110 -3.02 -11.32 -0.85
N ARG A 111 -2.51 -12.49 -1.26
CA ARG A 111 -1.78 -13.37 -0.34
C ARG A 111 -0.52 -12.71 0.19
N GLU A 112 0.26 -12.05 -0.67
CA GLU A 112 1.50 -11.38 -0.26
C GLU A 112 1.21 -10.33 0.82
N LEU A 113 0.17 -9.50 0.62
CA LEU A 113 -0.21 -8.44 1.54
C LEU A 113 -0.83 -8.98 2.84
N LEU A 114 -1.63 -10.05 2.78
CA LEU A 114 -2.19 -10.72 3.96
C LEU A 114 -1.09 -11.34 4.84
N LEU A 115 -0.06 -11.96 4.23
CA LEU A 115 1.08 -12.49 4.95
C LEU A 115 1.92 -11.38 5.59
N ASP A 116 2.11 -10.26 4.89
CA ASP A 116 2.83 -9.10 5.43
C ASP A 116 2.08 -8.46 6.61
N PHE A 117 0.75 -8.32 6.51
CA PHE A 117 -0.08 -7.88 7.62
C PHE A 117 0.04 -8.82 8.81
N TYR A 118 -0.15 -10.13 8.61
CA TYR A 118 -0.03 -11.13 9.67
C TYR A 118 1.31 -11.04 10.40
N ASN A 119 2.41 -10.91 9.65
CA ASN A 119 3.75 -10.81 10.22
C ASN A 119 4.01 -9.49 10.95
N SER A 120 3.42 -8.38 10.49
CA SER A 120 3.64 -7.05 11.07
C SER A 120 2.66 -6.68 12.19
N SER A 121 1.55 -7.41 12.31
CA SER A 121 0.43 -7.10 13.23
C SER A 121 0.25 -8.14 14.33
N GLY A 122 1.36 -8.61 14.91
CA GLY A 122 1.33 -9.50 16.06
C GLY A 122 0.74 -10.88 15.76
N LYS A 123 0.94 -11.40 14.54
CA LYS A 123 0.46 -12.72 14.11
C LYS A 123 -1.07 -12.85 14.19
N ARG A 124 -1.79 -11.76 13.91
CA ARG A 124 -3.25 -11.71 13.79
C ARG A 124 -3.65 -11.66 12.33
N LYS A 125 -4.72 -12.40 12.00
CA LYS A 125 -5.38 -12.27 10.70
C LYS A 125 -6.31 -11.05 10.75
N PRO A 126 -6.55 -10.37 9.63
CA PRO A 126 -7.53 -9.30 9.59
C PRO A 126 -8.95 -9.87 9.75
N ASP A 127 -9.71 -9.30 10.66
CA ASP A 127 -11.15 -9.55 10.82
C ASP A 127 -11.96 -8.67 9.86
N ASN A 128 -11.44 -7.48 9.55
CA ASN A 128 -12.03 -6.55 8.59
C ASN A 128 -11.03 -6.21 7.48
N ILE A 129 -11.54 -5.99 6.28
CA ILE A 129 -10.78 -5.42 5.15
C ILE A 129 -11.55 -4.21 4.62
N ILE A 130 -10.86 -3.07 4.52
CA ILE A 130 -11.38 -1.85 3.91
C ILE A 130 -10.61 -1.64 2.60
N ILE A 131 -11.33 -1.42 1.50
CA ILE A 131 -10.75 -1.27 0.17
C ILE A 131 -11.10 0.12 -0.38
N PHE A 132 -10.07 0.84 -0.84
CA PHE A 132 -10.16 2.09 -1.58
C PHE A 132 -9.74 1.90 -3.03
#